data_AF-A0A7J5EGS8-F1
#
_entry.id   AF-A0A7J5EGS8-F1
#
_cell.length_a   1.000
_cell.length_b   1.000
_cell.length_c   1.000
_cell.angle_alpha   90.00
_cell.angle_beta   90.00
_cell.angle_gamma   90.00
#
_symmetry.space_group_name_H-M   'P 1'
#
loop_
_entity.id
_entity.type
_entity.pdbx_description
1 polymer ?
#
loop_
_entity_poly.entity_id
_entity_poly.type
_entity_poly.pdbx_seq_one_letter_code
_entity_poly.pdbx_strand_id
1 'polypeptide(L)' 'AFVGSSLLFAAAHHWAGEPWDERVFAFRVLAGAAFGLVFWFRSLAHAVWAHALYDVYVALVR' A
#
# COMPACT_ATOMS: atom_id res chain seq x y z
N ALA A 1 -12.10 -10.42 -2.81
CA ALA A 1 -10.68 -10.26 -3.23
C ALA A 1 -10.12 -8.89 -2.84
N PHE A 2 -10.64 -7.79 -3.38
CA PHE A 2 -10.12 -6.42 -3.19
C PHE A 2 -9.95 -5.95 -1.73
N VAL A 3 -11.00 -6.07 -0.90
CA VAL A 3 -10.91 -5.69 0.53
C VAL A 3 -9.91 -6.59 1.27
N GLY A 4 -9.99 -7.91 1.03
CA GLY A 4 -9.08 -8.87 1.65
C GLY A 4 -7.62 -8.64 1.30
N SER A 5 -7.30 -8.34 0.03
CA SER A 5 -5.92 -8.03 -0.38
C SER A 5 -5.40 -6.74 0.26
N SER A 6 -6.27 -5.75 0.47
CA SER A 6 -5.90 -4.47 1.11
C SER A 6 -5.61 -4.67 2.61
N LEU A 7 -6.40 -5.51 3.30
CA LEU A 7 -6.16 -5.89 4.69
C LEU A 7 -4.87 -6.71 4.85
N LEU A 8 -4.65 -7.69 3.97
CA LEU A 8 -3.43 -8.51 4.00
C LEU A 8 -2.18 -7.67 3.70
N PHE A 9 -2.26 -6.73 2.76
CA PHE A 9 -1.19 -5.77 2.48
C PHE A 9 -0.82 -4.94 3.72
N ALA A 10 -1.81 -4.38 4.42
CA ALA A 10 -1.58 -3.63 5.65
C ALA A 10 -0.96 -4.50 6.76
N ALA A 11 -1.50 -5.71 6.96
CA ALA A 11 -0.96 -6.65 7.95
C ALA A 11 0.48 -7.07 7.64
N ALA A 12 0.83 -7.24 6.37
CA ALA A 12 2.17 -7.63 5.96
C ALA A 12 3.25 -6.61 6.36
N HIS A 13 2.94 -5.31 6.42
CA HIS A 13 3.89 -4.31 6.87
C HIS A 13 4.23 -4.42 8.36
N HIS A 14 3.24 -4.70 9.21
CA HIS A 14 3.49 -4.95 10.62
C HIS A 14 4.23 -6.26 10.84
N TRP A 15 3.90 -7.29 10.06
CA TRP A 15 4.67 -8.52 10.03
C TRP A 15 6.14 -8.29 9.62
N ALA A 16 6.38 -7.37 8.68
CA ALA A 16 7.70 -6.98 8.21
C ALA A 16 8.46 -6.01 9.13
N GLY A 17 7.97 -5.76 10.35
CA GLY A 17 8.68 -5.02 11.38
C GLY A 17 8.20 -3.59 11.62
N GLU A 18 7.14 -3.13 10.95
CA GLU A 18 6.50 -1.86 11.32
C GLU A 18 5.75 -1.99 12.65
N PRO A 19 6.01 -1.14 13.67
CA PRO A 19 5.27 -1.15 14.92
C PRO A 19 3.76 -1.02 14.70
N TRP A 20 2.97 -1.70 15.54
CA TRP A 20 1.51 -1.59 15.47
C TRP A 20 1.07 -0.17 15.83
N ASP A 21 0.36 0.48 14.91
CA ASP A 21 -0.35 1.74 15.11
C ASP A 21 -1.61 1.71 14.24
N GLU A 22 -2.77 2.00 14.84
CA GLU A 22 -4.07 1.90 14.16
C GLU A 22 -4.21 2.86 12.98
N ARG A 23 -3.60 4.06 13.08
CA ARG A 23 -3.65 5.07 12.01
C ARG A 23 -2.78 4.64 10.86
N VAL A 24 -1.62 4.07 11.14
CA VAL A 24 -0.72 3.51 10.14
C VAL A 24 -1.37 2.31 9.44
N PHE A 25 -1.98 1.39 10.19
CA PHE A 25 -2.72 0.27 9.60
C PHE A 25 -3.84 0.75 8.69
N ALA A 26 -4.68 1.68 9.17
CA ALA A 26 -5.77 2.25 8.37
C ALA A 26 -5.26 2.95 7.10
N PHE A 27 -4.16 3.71 7.20
CA PHE A 27 -3.49 4.29 6.05
C PHE A 27 -3.06 3.23 5.04
N ARG A 28 -2.43 2.13 5.49
CA ARG A 28 -1.99 1.05 4.62
C ARG A 28 -3.14 0.30 3.97
N VAL A 29 -4.28 0.14 4.65
CA VAL A 29 -5.49 -0.44 4.03
C VAL A 29 -5.96 0.45 2.88
N LEU A 30 -6.02 1.77 3.07
CA LEU A 30 -6.42 2.71 2.03
C LEU A 30 -5.40 2.75 0.86
N ALA A 31 -4.10 2.70 1.17
CA ALA A 31 -3.05 2.63 0.15
C ALA A 31 -3.14 1.32 -0.67
N GLY A 32 -3.33 0.18 0.00
CA GLY A 32 -3.55 -1.11 -0.65
C GLY A 32 -4.78 -1.11 -1.55
N ALA A 33 -5.87 -0.47 -1.10
CA ALA A 33 -7.06 -0.27 -1.94
C ALA A 33 -6.75 0.61 -3.16
N ALA A 34 -6.05 1.73 -2.98
CA ALA A 34 -5.67 2.61 -4.09
C ALA A 34 -4.79 1.89 -5.13
N PHE A 35 -3.74 1.17 -4.70
CA PHE A 35 -2.90 0.38 -5.61
C PHE A 35 -3.66 -0.78 -6.25
N GLY A 36 -4.59 -1.41 -5.52
CA GLY A 36 -5.50 -2.41 -6.05
C GLY A 36 -6.39 -1.85 -7.17
N LEU A 37 -6.87 -0.61 -7.05
CA LEU A 37 -7.63 0.06 -8.10
C LEU A 37 -6.75 0.41 -9.31
N VAL A 38 -5.53 0.89 -9.08
CA VAL A 38 -4.55 1.12 -10.17
C VAL A 38 -4.26 -0.18 -10.92
N PHE A 39 -4.05 -1.28 -10.19
CA PHE A 39 -3.87 -2.59 -10.78
C PHE A 39 -5.08 -3.01 -11.62
N TRP A 40 -6.29 -2.90 -11.04
CA TRP A 40 -7.53 -3.35 -11.68
C TRP A 40 -7.85 -2.59 -12.97
N PHE A 41 -7.67 -1.27 -12.97
CA PHE A 41 -8.02 -0.42 -14.11
C PHE A 41 -6.87 -0.17 -15.09
N ARG A 42 -5.63 -0.52 -14.74
CA ARG A 42 -4.44 -0.35 -15.59
C ARG A 42 -3.69 -1.67 -15.73
N SER A 43 -2.63 -1.87 -14.95
CA SER A 43 -1.84 -3.09 -14.97
C SER A 43 -0.98 -3.22 -13.71
N LEU A 44 -0.39 -4.40 -13.51
CA LEU A 44 0.55 -4.63 -12.41
C LEU A 44 1.74 -3.66 -12.46
N ALA A 45 2.27 -3.39 -13.65
CA ALA A 45 3.39 -2.46 -13.82
C ALA A 45 3.05 -1.05 -13.30
N HIS A 46 1.84 -0.55 -13.57
CA HIS A 46 1.42 0.76 -13.07
C HIS A 46 1.30 0.77 -11.54
N ALA A 47 0.75 -0.28 -10.94
CA ALA A 47 0.62 -0.37 -9.49
C ALA A 47 2.00 -0.43 -8.80
N VAL A 48 2.93 -1.23 -9.33
CA VAL A 48 4.30 -1.35 -8.80
C VAL A 48 5.03 -0.02 -8.89
N TRP A 49 5.00 0.66 -10.04
CA TRP A 49 5.67 1.96 -10.19
C TRP A 49 5.00 3.06 -9.37
N ALA A 50 3.67 3.08 -9.25
CA ALA A 50 2.98 4.04 -8.38
C ALA A 50 3.40 3.86 -6.91
N HIS A 51 3.53 2.62 -6.45
CA HIS A 51 4.02 2.32 -5.10
C HIS A 51 5.47 2.75 -4.90
N ALA A 52 6.37 2.32 -5.80
CA ALA A 52 7.78 2.68 -5.71
C ALA A 52 8.02 4.20 -5.76
N LEU A 53 7.29 4.92 -6.62
CA LEU A 53 7.40 6.38 -6.71
C LEU A 53 6.83 7.08 -5.46
N TYR A 54 5.77 6.53 -4.85
CA TYR A 54 5.27 7.02 -3.56
C TYR A 54 6.34 6.87 -2.47
N ASP A 55 6.99 5.70 -2.39
CA ASP A 55 8.05 5.44 -1.41
C ASP A 55 9.23 6.41 -1.60
N VAL A 56 9.65 6.64 -2.86
CA VAL A 56 10.71 7.62 -3.18
C VAL A 56 10.28 9.03 -2.80
N TYR A 57 9.04 9.43 -3.11
CA TYR A 57 8.53 10.75 -2.75
C TYR A 57 8.53 10.95 -1.23
N VAL A 58 8.04 9.99 -0.46
CA VAL A 58 8.08 10.08 1.00
C VAL A 58 9.52 10.14 1.48
N ALA A 59 10.37 9.19 1.09
CA ALA A 59 11.75 9.12 1.55
C ALA A 59 12.59 10.38 1.25
N LEU A 60 12.30 11.09 0.15
CA LEU A 60 13.08 12.26 -0.27
C LEU A 60 12.44 13.61 0.07
N VAL A 61 11.12 13.68 0.21
CA VAL A 61 10.38 14.95 0.29
C VAL A 61 9.63 15.13 1.61
N ARG A 62 9.22 14.05 2.29
CA ARG A 62 8.35 14.11 3.46
C ARG A 62 8.87 13.29 4.63
#